data_AF-A0A420I3R0-F1
#
_entry.id   AF-A0A420I3R0-F1
#
_cell.length_a   1.000
_cell.length_b   1.000
_cell.length_c   1.000
_cell.angle_alpha   90.00
_cell.angle_beta   90.00
_cell.angle_gamma   90.00
#
_symmetry.space_group_name_H-M   'P 1'
#
loop_
_entity.id
_entity.type
_entity.pdbx_description
1 polymer ?
#
loop_
_entity_poly.entity_id
_entity_poly.type
_entity_poly.pdbx_seq_one_letter_code
_entity_poly.pdbx_strand_id
1 'polypeptide(L)'
;MSLNRIHRVYFQTSYRHRISLDYKISSIKFQRFQCVSNLSLANGPLTTLPTELKYPDRKVSQNIISHYFRVGKAYLQFYKAGVKNIYHNYKASLPIQELIDSQYEGSVSQAINANAISRSDFQLLTRNWHDLKRVPLFGLIFAVCGEFTPLIVMALGNIVPLTCRTPAQITRERKRLERSRRRAFQQVATQQPIKAVSELGSKQLIQISISLGLSSKIWSLLGGPPAAILRSKVKKRLEYFGQDDRLIEIAGGVQNMSTEEVEMALVVRGIDVLGRAENELRYDLESWLKLRGGVSYSYERLLLTRQVSCIASRPS
;
A
#
# COMPACT_ATOMS: atom_id res chain seq x y z
N MET A 1 26.18 -2.42 -19.54
CA MET A 1 25.94 -1.38 -18.50
C MET A 1 24.44 -1.18 -18.18
N SER A 2 23.64 -2.25 -17.96
CA SER A 2 22.16 -2.09 -17.80
C SER A 2 21.48 -3.10 -16.85
N LEU A 3 22.20 -3.70 -15.88
CA LEU A 3 21.57 -4.48 -14.80
C LEU A 3 21.80 -3.91 -13.39
N ASN A 4 22.81 -3.05 -13.20
CA ASN A 4 23.10 -2.44 -11.89
C ASN A 4 22.13 -1.33 -11.47
N ARG A 5 21.26 -0.85 -12.37
CA ARG A 5 20.24 0.19 -12.08
C ARG A 5 18.99 -0.37 -11.37
N ILE A 6 18.79 -1.68 -11.41
CA ILE A 6 17.60 -2.36 -10.82
C ILE A 6 17.82 -2.66 -9.33
N HIS A 7 19.07 -2.68 -8.84
CA HIS A 7 19.41 -3.11 -7.49
C HIS A 7 19.58 -1.99 -6.45
N ARG A 8 19.45 -0.72 -6.84
CA ARG A 8 19.77 0.42 -5.96
C ARG A 8 18.51 1.16 -5.48
N VAL A 9 17.62 0.43 -4.81
CA VAL A 9 16.54 1.06 -4.04
C VAL A 9 16.62 0.48 -2.62
N TYR A 10 17.08 1.34 -1.70
CA TYR A 10 17.45 1.14 -0.29
C TYR A 10 18.88 0.64 -0.03
N PHE A 11 19.79 1.57 0.27
CA PHE A 11 20.71 1.45 1.41
C PHE A 11 21.09 2.86 1.92
N GLN A 12 21.22 2.94 3.25
CA GLN A 12 21.61 4.08 4.08
C GLN A 12 20.54 5.17 4.31
N THR A 13 19.91 5.13 5.48
CA THR A 13 19.96 6.27 6.43
C THR A 13 19.73 5.78 7.86
N SER A 14 20.59 6.22 8.76
CA SER A 14 20.53 6.08 10.21
C SER A 14 19.35 6.90 10.77
N TYR A 15 18.50 6.26 11.55
CA TYR A 15 17.37 6.90 12.22
C TYR A 15 17.85 7.45 13.57
N ARG A 16 18.18 8.74 13.62
CA ARG A 16 18.32 9.52 14.86
C ARG A 16 17.69 10.89 14.64
N HIS A 17 16.41 11.01 15.02
CA HIS A 17 15.86 12.09 15.84
C HIS A 17 14.36 12.33 15.59
N ARG A 18 13.72 12.73 16.68
CA ARG A 18 12.35 13.23 16.79
C ARG A 18 12.35 14.63 16.15
N ILE A 19 11.70 14.81 15.01
CA ILE A 19 11.65 16.10 14.30
C ILE A 19 10.46 16.90 14.86
N SER A 20 10.74 18.13 15.28
CA SER A 20 9.73 19.11 15.68
C SER A 20 9.07 19.68 14.43
N LEU A 21 7.74 19.58 14.34
CA LEU A 21 6.93 20.16 13.28
C LEU A 21 6.61 21.61 13.65
N ASP A 22 7.46 22.53 13.19
CA ASP A 22 7.16 23.95 13.27
C ASP A 22 7.49 24.58 11.91
N TYR A 23 6.51 24.61 11.00
CA TYR A 23 6.61 25.42 9.79
C TYR A 23 5.23 25.86 9.29
N LYS A 24 5.08 27.18 9.13
CA LYS A 24 3.94 27.85 8.49
C LYS A 24 3.74 27.30 7.08
N ILE A 25 2.52 26.87 6.75
CA ILE A 25 2.12 26.46 5.39
C ILE A 25 2.03 27.72 4.53
N SER A 26 3.16 28.23 4.05
CA SER A 26 3.22 29.17 2.94
C SER A 26 3.27 28.36 1.64
N SER A 27 2.33 28.65 0.72
CA SER A 27 2.16 28.08 -0.63
C SER A 27 3.36 27.27 -1.15
N ILE A 28 3.32 25.95 -1.00
CA ILE A 28 4.39 25.05 -1.42
C ILE A 28 4.37 24.96 -2.95
N LYS A 29 5.34 25.59 -3.62
CA LYS A 29 5.60 25.38 -5.04
C LYS A 29 6.51 24.17 -5.20
N PHE A 30 5.97 23.05 -5.67
CA PHE A 30 6.81 21.97 -6.17
C PHE A 30 7.60 22.48 -7.38
N GLN A 31 8.93 22.39 -7.36
CA GLN A 31 9.78 22.85 -8.46
C GLN A 31 9.43 22.22 -9.82
N ARG A 32 8.83 21.02 -9.82
CA ARG A 32 8.39 20.29 -11.02
C ARG A 32 6.92 20.51 -11.41
N PHE A 33 6.09 21.07 -10.53
CA PHE A 33 4.64 21.14 -10.73
C PHE A 33 4.12 22.58 -10.65
N GLN A 34 4.42 23.39 -11.66
CA GLN A 34 3.90 24.76 -11.74
C GLN A 34 2.43 24.83 -12.24
N CYS A 35 1.83 23.72 -12.71
CA CYS A 35 0.46 23.67 -13.22
C CYS A 35 -0.21 22.31 -12.95
N VAL A 36 -0.31 21.88 -11.69
CA VAL A 36 -0.93 20.60 -11.31
C VAL A 36 -1.85 20.84 -10.12
N SER A 37 -3.11 20.41 -10.23
CA SER A 37 -4.10 20.55 -9.15
C SER A 37 -3.66 19.80 -7.88
N ASN A 38 -4.08 20.26 -6.70
CA ASN A 38 -3.79 19.57 -5.43
C ASN A 38 -4.30 18.11 -5.42
N LEU A 39 -5.41 17.84 -6.12
CA LEU A 39 -5.95 16.49 -6.33
C LEU A 39 -4.93 15.58 -7.05
N SER A 40 -4.29 16.09 -8.11
CA SER A 40 -3.27 15.34 -8.84
C SER A 40 -1.94 15.19 -8.08
N LEU A 41 -1.68 16.02 -7.06
CA LEU A 41 -0.51 15.87 -6.19
C LEU A 41 -0.72 14.81 -5.11
N ALA A 42 -1.95 14.72 -4.58
CA ALA A 42 -2.30 13.78 -3.51
C ALA A 42 -2.50 12.35 -4.04
N ASN A 43 -3.13 12.17 -5.19
CA ASN A 43 -3.54 10.85 -5.67
C ASN A 43 -2.45 10.19 -6.54
N GLY A 44 -2.16 8.92 -6.29
CA GLY A 44 -1.30 8.13 -7.18
C GLY A 44 -1.90 8.03 -8.59
N PRO A 45 -1.09 7.82 -9.64
CA PRO A 45 -1.61 7.69 -10.99
C PRO A 45 -2.61 6.53 -11.10
N LEU A 46 -3.73 6.73 -11.80
CA LEU A 46 -4.76 5.68 -11.99
C LEU A 46 -4.20 4.42 -12.66
N THR A 47 -3.14 4.55 -13.46
CA THR A 47 -2.41 3.44 -14.06
C THR A 47 -1.73 2.53 -13.04
N THR A 48 -1.56 2.97 -11.78
CA THR A 48 -1.05 2.13 -10.68
C THR A 48 -2.13 1.32 -9.99
N LEU A 49 -3.40 1.61 -10.27
CA LEU A 49 -4.55 0.91 -9.72
C LEU A 49 -4.95 -0.28 -10.62
N PRO A 50 -5.70 -1.25 -10.08
CA PRO A 50 -6.28 -2.31 -10.88
C PRO A 50 -7.16 -1.76 -12.00
N THR A 51 -7.04 -2.34 -13.20
CA THR A 51 -7.91 -1.96 -14.32
C THR A 51 -9.34 -2.43 -14.06
N GLU A 52 -10.34 -1.75 -14.63
CA GLU A 52 -11.72 -2.22 -14.54
C GLU A 52 -11.88 -3.57 -15.29
N LEU A 53 -12.38 -4.59 -14.59
CA LEU A 53 -12.71 -5.88 -15.18
C LEU A 53 -14.19 -5.89 -15.57
N LYS A 54 -14.47 -5.87 -16.87
CA LYS A 54 -15.83 -5.92 -17.41
C LYS A 54 -16.25 -7.37 -17.62
N TYR A 55 -17.21 -7.84 -16.83
CA TYR A 55 -17.76 -9.18 -16.95
C TYR A 55 -18.79 -9.21 -18.09
N PRO A 56 -18.71 -10.15 -19.05
CA PRO A 56 -19.76 -10.28 -20.06
C PRO A 56 -21.01 -10.89 -19.43
N ASP A 57 -22.17 -10.27 -19.62
CA ASP A 57 -23.45 -10.81 -19.15
C ASP A 57 -23.84 -12.09 -19.92
N ARG A 58 -24.36 -13.09 -19.20
CA ARG A 58 -24.90 -14.32 -19.81
C ARG A 58 -26.34 -14.09 -20.26
N LYS A 59 -26.62 -14.26 -21.55
CA LYS A 59 -28.00 -14.32 -22.05
C LYS A 59 -28.61 -15.71 -21.82
N VAL A 60 -29.91 -15.78 -21.53
CA VAL A 60 -30.63 -17.02 -21.18
C VAL A 60 -30.49 -18.10 -22.26
N SER A 61 -30.47 -17.74 -23.54
CA SER A 61 -30.35 -18.65 -24.68
C SER A 61 -28.90 -18.93 -25.13
N GLN A 62 -27.89 -18.41 -24.44
CA GLN A 62 -26.51 -18.49 -24.90
C GLN A 62 -25.85 -19.83 -24.53
N ASN A 63 -25.13 -20.41 -25.49
CA ASN A 63 -24.28 -21.58 -25.26
C ASN A 63 -23.23 -21.28 -24.16
N ILE A 64 -23.18 -22.17 -23.16
CA ILE A 64 -22.32 -22.08 -21.98
C ILE A 64 -20.84 -22.01 -22.36
N ILE A 65 -20.40 -22.83 -23.32
CA ILE A 65 -19.00 -22.89 -23.75
C ILE A 65 -18.59 -21.55 -24.38
N SER A 66 -19.42 -21.03 -25.29
CA SER A 66 -19.20 -19.72 -25.91
C SER A 66 -19.15 -18.59 -24.87
N HIS A 67 -20.00 -18.66 -23.84
CA HIS A 67 -19.98 -17.69 -22.75
C HIS A 67 -18.65 -17.76 -21.96
N TYR A 68 -18.16 -18.94 -21.59
CA TYR A 68 -16.88 -19.08 -20.89
C TYR A 68 -15.69 -18.62 -21.72
N PHE A 69 -15.68 -18.84 -23.04
CA PHE A 69 -14.65 -18.26 -23.92
C PHE A 69 -14.66 -16.72 -23.90
N ARG A 70 -15.85 -16.09 -23.89
CA ARG A 70 -15.97 -14.62 -23.76
C ARG A 70 -15.45 -14.14 -22.42
N VAL A 71 -15.75 -14.86 -21.33
CA VAL A 71 -15.22 -14.58 -19.99
C VAL A 71 -13.69 -14.67 -20.01
N GLY A 72 -13.12 -15.74 -20.53
CA GLY A 72 -11.66 -15.92 -20.66
C GLY A 72 -11.00 -14.77 -21.45
N LYS A 73 -11.59 -14.37 -22.57
CA LYS A 73 -11.12 -13.23 -23.37
C LYS A 73 -11.16 -11.91 -22.60
N ALA A 74 -12.20 -11.67 -21.81
CA ALA A 74 -12.31 -10.47 -20.96
C ALA A 74 -11.18 -10.43 -19.92
N TYR A 75 -10.88 -11.56 -19.26
CA TYR A 75 -9.74 -11.65 -18.34
C TYR A 75 -8.40 -11.46 -19.03
N LEU A 76 -8.22 -12.03 -20.23
CA LEU A 76 -7.01 -11.85 -21.01
C LEU A 76 -6.76 -10.37 -21.36
N GLN A 77 -7.82 -9.65 -21.77
CA GLN A 77 -7.76 -8.21 -22.03
C GLN A 77 -7.42 -7.42 -20.76
N PHE A 78 -8.04 -7.78 -19.64
CA PHE A 78 -7.74 -7.18 -18.33
C PHE A 78 -6.27 -7.35 -17.92
N TYR A 79 -5.72 -8.58 -18.01
CA TYR A 79 -4.31 -8.81 -17.67
C TYR A 79 -3.36 -8.12 -18.64
N LYS A 80 -3.66 -8.12 -19.94
CA LYS A 80 -2.87 -7.39 -20.93
C LYS A 80 -2.83 -5.89 -20.63
N ALA A 81 -3.97 -5.30 -20.27
CA ALA A 81 -4.06 -3.90 -19.85
C ALA A 81 -3.25 -3.64 -18.57
N GLY A 82 -3.38 -4.50 -17.57
CA GLY A 82 -2.62 -4.40 -16.31
C GLY A 82 -1.10 -4.47 -16.53
N VAL A 83 -0.60 -5.37 -17.38
CA VAL A 83 0.82 -5.47 -17.72
C VAL A 83 1.30 -4.26 -18.51
N LYS A 84 0.49 -3.76 -19.46
CA LYS A 84 0.79 -2.52 -20.19
C LYS A 84 0.90 -1.32 -19.24
N ASN A 85 0.04 -1.23 -18.25
CA ASN A 85 0.11 -0.19 -17.22
C ASN A 85 1.39 -0.27 -16.40
N ILE A 86 1.87 -1.47 -16.04
CA ILE A 86 3.16 -1.64 -15.33
C ILE A 86 4.31 -1.06 -16.18
N TYR A 87 4.33 -1.35 -17.49
CA TYR A 87 5.34 -0.79 -18.39
C TYR A 87 5.29 0.75 -18.43
N HIS A 88 4.09 1.32 -18.54
CA HIS A 88 3.92 2.78 -18.52
C HIS A 88 4.35 3.40 -17.19
N ASN A 89 4.00 2.76 -16.06
CA ASN A 89 4.41 3.19 -14.73
C ASN A 89 5.92 3.13 -14.56
N TYR A 90 6.57 2.08 -15.08
CA TYR A 90 8.02 1.97 -15.11
C TYR A 90 8.65 3.14 -15.86
N LYS A 91 8.20 3.40 -17.09
CA LYS A 91 8.71 4.54 -17.89
C LYS A 91 8.49 5.88 -17.18
N ALA A 92 7.31 6.08 -16.57
CA ALA A 92 6.99 7.30 -15.84
C ALA A 92 7.81 7.45 -14.54
N SER A 93 8.23 6.36 -13.92
CA SER A 93 9.06 6.40 -12.71
C SER A 93 10.52 6.76 -12.97
N LEU A 94 11.05 6.49 -14.17
CA LEU A 94 12.46 6.73 -14.51
C LEU A 94 12.92 8.18 -14.26
N PRO A 95 12.25 9.24 -14.76
CA PRO A 95 12.71 10.61 -14.53
C PRO A 95 12.60 11.04 -13.06
N ILE A 96 11.69 10.45 -12.28
CA ILE A 96 11.57 10.73 -10.85
C ILE A 96 12.73 10.06 -10.11
N GLN A 97 13.05 8.82 -10.49
CA GLN A 97 14.17 8.10 -9.92
C GLN A 97 15.51 8.77 -10.25
N GLU A 98 15.68 9.24 -11.48
CA GLU A 98 16.87 9.99 -11.90
C GLU A 98 17.04 11.30 -11.12
N LEU A 99 15.94 12.02 -10.86
CA LEU A 99 15.95 13.20 -9.99
C LEU A 99 16.43 12.85 -8.57
N ILE A 100 15.89 11.78 -7.98
CA ILE A 100 16.25 11.34 -6.62
C ILE A 100 17.71 10.89 -6.56
N ASP A 101 18.18 10.15 -7.56
CA ASP A 101 19.55 9.63 -7.62
C ASP A 101 20.57 10.75 -7.85
N SER A 102 20.26 11.73 -8.68
CA SER A 102 21.20 12.81 -9.06
C SER A 102 21.25 13.96 -8.07
N GLN A 103 20.10 14.38 -7.51
CA GLN A 103 20.02 15.58 -6.67
C GLN A 103 19.88 15.30 -5.18
N TYR A 104 19.51 14.06 -4.79
CA TYR A 104 19.17 13.70 -3.41
C TYR A 104 19.85 12.40 -2.97
N GLU A 105 20.99 12.05 -3.57
CA GLU A 105 21.82 10.90 -3.19
C GLU A 105 21.08 9.55 -3.16
N GLY A 106 19.98 9.41 -3.92
CA GLY A 106 19.13 8.22 -3.88
C GLY A 106 18.16 8.16 -2.67
N SER A 107 18.12 9.21 -1.84
CA SER A 107 17.28 9.28 -0.64
C SER A 107 15.92 9.92 -0.91
N VAL A 108 14.89 9.07 -0.93
CA VAL A 108 13.48 9.51 -1.07
C VAL A 108 13.10 10.50 0.04
N SER A 109 13.57 10.29 1.28
CA SER A 109 13.28 11.18 2.40
C SER A 109 13.85 12.59 2.20
N GLN A 110 15.05 12.71 1.64
CA GLN A 110 15.64 14.02 1.33
C GLN A 110 14.85 14.73 0.21
N ALA A 111 14.48 14.01 -0.85
CA ALA A 111 13.66 14.55 -1.93
C ALA A 111 12.28 15.03 -1.43
N ILE A 112 11.66 14.28 -0.53
CA ILE A 112 10.41 14.69 0.13
C ILE A 112 10.67 15.94 0.97
N ASN A 113 11.74 15.96 1.79
CA ASN A 113 12.08 17.10 2.65
C ASN A 113 12.27 18.40 1.86
N ALA A 114 12.90 18.30 0.69
CA ALA A 114 13.08 19.40 -0.25
C ALA A 114 11.82 19.74 -1.09
N ASN A 115 10.69 19.06 -0.85
CA ASN A 115 9.45 19.18 -1.64
C ASN A 115 9.68 18.97 -3.15
N ALA A 116 10.59 18.06 -3.50
CA ALA A 116 10.96 17.77 -4.89
C ALA A 116 10.02 16.76 -5.54
N ILE A 117 9.35 15.91 -4.74
CA ILE A 117 8.43 14.87 -5.19
C ILE A 117 7.08 14.97 -4.49
N SER A 118 6.01 14.76 -5.24
CA SER A 118 4.64 14.76 -4.72
C SER A 118 4.24 13.41 -4.11
N ARG A 119 3.07 13.36 -3.45
CA ARG A 119 2.48 12.08 -3.02
C ARG A 119 2.24 11.15 -4.22
N SER A 120 1.76 11.71 -5.32
CA SER A 120 1.54 10.97 -6.57
C SER A 120 2.81 10.27 -7.07
N ASP A 121 3.93 10.99 -7.10
CA ASP A 121 5.24 10.44 -7.50
C ASP A 121 5.70 9.33 -6.54
N PHE A 122 5.55 9.56 -5.24
CA PHE A 122 5.91 8.60 -4.21
C PHE A 122 5.11 7.30 -4.31
N GLN A 123 3.80 7.41 -4.56
CA GLN A 123 2.92 6.25 -4.77
C GLN A 123 3.26 5.54 -6.08
N LEU A 124 3.56 6.27 -7.16
CA LEU A 124 4.02 5.69 -8.42
C LEU A 124 5.28 4.85 -8.23
N LEU A 125 6.32 5.41 -7.60
CA LEU A 125 7.57 4.70 -7.32
C LEU A 125 7.34 3.43 -6.48
N THR A 126 6.59 3.57 -5.40
CA THR A 126 6.34 2.47 -4.45
C THR A 126 5.57 1.32 -5.10
N ARG A 127 4.48 1.63 -5.82
CA ARG A 127 3.59 0.64 -6.45
C ARG A 127 4.25 0.00 -7.67
N ASN A 128 4.93 0.79 -8.50
CA ASN A 128 5.65 0.27 -9.66
C ASN A 128 6.72 -0.75 -9.25
N TRP A 129 7.51 -0.44 -8.22
CA TRP A 129 8.51 -1.36 -7.71
C TRP A 129 7.92 -2.66 -7.14
N HIS A 130 6.78 -2.55 -6.45
CA HIS A 130 6.03 -3.70 -5.96
C HIS A 130 5.60 -4.62 -7.11
N ASP A 131 5.17 -4.05 -8.23
CA ASP A 131 4.66 -4.78 -9.38
C ASP A 131 5.78 -5.38 -10.24
N LEU A 132 6.84 -4.62 -10.52
CA LEU A 132 8.01 -5.11 -11.27
C LEU A 132 8.62 -6.37 -10.66
N LYS A 133 8.66 -6.48 -9.32
CA LYS A 133 9.14 -7.69 -8.62
C LYS A 133 8.28 -8.92 -8.85
N ARG A 134 7.01 -8.74 -9.26
CA ARG A 134 6.03 -9.80 -9.46
C ARG A 134 5.85 -10.17 -10.92
N VAL A 135 6.20 -9.26 -11.85
CA VAL A 135 6.11 -9.50 -13.29
C VAL A 135 6.82 -10.78 -13.75
N PRO A 136 8.04 -11.12 -13.32
CA PRO A 136 8.71 -12.33 -13.80
C PRO A 136 7.92 -13.61 -13.49
N LEU A 137 7.49 -13.77 -12.23
CA LEU A 137 6.74 -14.95 -11.80
C LEU A 137 5.32 -14.95 -12.41
N PHE A 138 4.66 -13.80 -12.46
CA PHE A 138 3.36 -13.67 -13.09
C PHE A 138 3.41 -14.00 -14.60
N GLY A 139 4.43 -13.50 -15.30
CA GLY A 139 4.67 -13.79 -16.71
C GLY A 139 4.94 -15.26 -16.98
N LEU A 140 5.68 -15.94 -16.10
CA LEU A 140 5.90 -17.39 -16.19
C LEU A 140 4.59 -18.17 -16.05
N ILE A 141 3.77 -17.86 -15.03
CA ILE A 141 2.45 -18.49 -14.85
C ILE A 141 1.57 -18.22 -16.06
N PHE A 142 1.57 -17.00 -16.57
CA PHE A 142 0.80 -16.63 -17.75
C PHE A 142 1.25 -17.40 -19.00
N ALA A 143 2.56 -17.56 -19.22
CA ALA A 143 3.12 -18.29 -20.35
C ALA A 143 2.78 -19.79 -20.32
N VAL A 144 2.81 -20.41 -19.13
CA VAL A 144 2.49 -21.84 -18.96
C VAL A 144 0.99 -22.11 -19.07
N CYS A 145 0.17 -21.22 -18.50
CA CYS A 145 -1.27 -21.47 -18.33
C CYS A 145 -2.14 -20.82 -19.40
N GLY A 146 -1.62 -19.87 -20.18
CA GLY A 146 -2.31 -19.21 -21.29
C GLY A 146 -3.70 -18.68 -20.92
N GLU A 147 -4.73 -19.19 -21.60
CA GLU A 147 -6.13 -18.77 -21.37
C GLU A 147 -6.72 -19.28 -20.04
N PHE A 148 -6.10 -20.28 -19.40
CA PHE A 148 -6.52 -20.80 -18.10
C PHE A 148 -5.90 -20.05 -16.90
N THR A 149 -5.04 -19.05 -17.16
CA THR A 149 -4.44 -18.20 -16.12
C THR A 149 -5.45 -17.59 -15.14
N PRO A 150 -6.67 -17.14 -15.53
CA PRO A 150 -7.64 -16.60 -14.58
C PRO A 150 -8.00 -17.57 -13.44
N LEU A 151 -8.14 -18.87 -13.74
CA LEU A 151 -8.45 -19.90 -12.75
C LEU A 151 -7.28 -20.09 -11.77
N ILE A 152 -6.07 -20.11 -12.29
CA ILE A 152 -4.85 -20.33 -11.50
C ILE A 152 -4.52 -19.11 -10.65
N VAL A 153 -4.68 -17.91 -11.19
CA VAL A 153 -4.49 -16.64 -10.47
C VAL A 153 -5.52 -16.45 -9.36
N MET A 154 -6.75 -16.92 -9.52
CA MET A 154 -7.73 -16.93 -8.43
C MET A 154 -7.30 -17.83 -7.25
N ALA A 155 -6.60 -18.92 -7.53
CA ALA A 155 -6.04 -19.81 -6.51
C ALA A 155 -4.73 -19.25 -5.90
N LEU A 156 -3.88 -18.64 -6.73
CA LEU A 156 -2.56 -18.14 -6.38
C LEU A 156 -2.60 -16.64 -6.07
N GLY A 157 -2.81 -16.29 -4.80
CA GLY A 157 -3.00 -14.92 -4.32
C GLY A 157 -1.84 -13.93 -4.61
N ASN A 158 -0.92 -13.75 -3.65
CA ASN A 158 0.03 -12.61 -3.58
C ASN A 158 1.02 -12.45 -4.76
N ILE A 159 0.96 -13.32 -5.77
CA ILE A 159 1.85 -13.35 -6.94
C ILE A 159 1.44 -12.31 -7.98
N VAL A 160 0.17 -11.89 -7.98
CA VAL A 160 -0.38 -10.96 -8.98
C VAL A 160 0.08 -9.52 -8.71
N PRO A 161 0.60 -8.81 -9.73
CA PRO A 161 0.83 -7.36 -9.67
C PRO A 161 -0.45 -6.60 -9.30
N LEU A 162 -0.34 -5.45 -8.64
CA LEU A 162 -1.47 -4.64 -8.19
C LEU A 162 -2.40 -4.26 -9.36
N THR A 163 -1.85 -3.84 -10.49
CA THR A 163 -2.61 -3.48 -11.71
C THR A 163 -3.44 -4.63 -12.29
N CYS A 164 -3.09 -5.88 -11.95
CA CYS A 164 -3.72 -7.11 -12.42
C CYS A 164 -4.63 -7.77 -11.36
N ARG A 165 -4.91 -7.11 -10.22
CA ARG A 165 -5.75 -7.68 -9.17
C ARG A 165 -7.23 -7.52 -9.47
N THR A 166 -7.99 -8.59 -9.33
CA THR A 166 -9.45 -8.54 -9.49
C THR A 166 -10.12 -7.90 -8.26
N PRO A 167 -11.30 -7.28 -8.40
CA PRO A 167 -12.04 -6.73 -7.26
C PRO A 167 -12.30 -7.79 -6.18
N ALA A 168 -12.68 -9.00 -6.57
CA ALA A 168 -12.89 -10.12 -5.66
C ALA A 168 -11.61 -10.50 -4.87
N GLN A 169 -10.42 -10.47 -5.51
CA GLN A 169 -9.15 -10.72 -4.82
C GLN A 169 -8.86 -9.63 -3.78
N ILE A 170 -9.06 -8.36 -4.13
CA ILE A 170 -8.84 -7.23 -3.20
C ILE A 170 -9.74 -7.35 -1.97
N THR A 171 -11.04 -7.60 -2.19
CA THR A 171 -12.00 -7.79 -1.11
C THR A 171 -11.66 -8.99 -0.23
N ARG A 172 -11.25 -10.11 -0.84
CA ARG A 172 -10.82 -11.31 -0.10
C ARG A 172 -9.57 -11.06 0.74
N GLU A 173 -8.60 -10.33 0.19
CA GLU A 173 -7.37 -9.95 0.91
C GLU A 173 -7.67 -9.02 2.08
N ARG A 174 -8.47 -7.97 1.86
CA ARG A 174 -8.92 -7.05 2.92
C ARG A 174 -9.65 -7.83 4.02
N LYS A 175 -10.64 -8.66 3.68
CA LYS A 175 -11.40 -9.48 4.65
C LYS A 175 -10.50 -10.41 5.46
N ARG A 176 -9.46 -10.97 4.83
CA ARG A 176 -8.45 -11.77 5.53
C ARG A 176 -7.66 -10.93 6.54
N LEU A 177 -7.19 -9.74 6.14
CA LEU A 177 -6.43 -8.84 6.99
C LEU A 177 -7.25 -8.37 8.20
N GLU A 178 -8.49 -7.94 8.00
CA GLU A 178 -9.38 -7.52 9.10
C GLU A 178 -9.65 -8.66 10.09
N ARG A 179 -9.89 -9.89 9.59
CA ARG A 179 -10.02 -11.08 10.45
C ARG A 179 -8.75 -11.37 11.25
N SER A 180 -7.58 -11.26 10.61
CA SER A 180 -6.29 -11.46 11.28
C SER A 180 -6.03 -10.41 12.35
N ARG A 181 -6.37 -9.14 12.09
CA ARG A 181 -6.31 -8.04 13.07
C ARG A 181 -7.19 -8.35 14.27
N ARG A 182 -8.48 -8.62 14.05
CA ARG A 182 -9.44 -8.94 15.11
C ARG A 182 -8.95 -10.05 16.04
N ARG A 183 -8.45 -11.16 15.47
CA ARG A 183 -7.88 -12.27 16.25
C ARG A 183 -6.66 -11.87 17.08
N ALA A 184 -5.76 -11.08 16.50
CA ALA A 184 -4.55 -10.64 17.21
C ALA A 184 -4.87 -9.70 18.38
N PHE A 185 -5.86 -8.80 18.23
CA PHE A 185 -6.24 -7.87 19.30
C PHE A 185 -7.03 -8.55 20.43
N GLN A 186 -7.85 -9.57 20.14
CA GLN A 186 -8.54 -10.37 21.17
C GLN A 186 -7.56 -11.06 22.13
N GLN A 187 -6.38 -11.45 21.65
CA GLN A 187 -5.37 -12.17 22.44
C GLN A 187 -4.48 -11.28 23.31
N VAL A 188 -4.48 -9.96 23.09
CA VAL A 188 -3.48 -9.03 23.67
C VAL A 188 -4.09 -7.94 24.56
N ALA A 189 -5.40 -7.98 24.84
CA ALA A 189 -6.08 -7.02 25.72
C ALA A 189 -5.51 -6.90 27.17
N THR A 190 -4.46 -7.64 27.51
CA THR A 190 -3.86 -7.73 28.85
C THR A 190 -2.53 -6.98 29.05
N GLN A 191 -1.93 -6.32 28.03
CA GLN A 191 -0.60 -5.68 28.20
C GLN A 191 -0.53 -4.24 27.67
N GLN A 192 -0.22 -3.27 28.55
CA GLN A 192 0.00 -1.86 28.18
C GLN A 192 1.38 -1.62 27.53
N PRO A 193 1.57 -0.60 26.65
CA PRO A 193 2.75 -0.51 25.80
C PRO A 193 3.94 0.25 26.44
N ILE A 194 5.16 -0.20 26.10
CA ILE A 194 6.46 0.40 26.45
C ILE A 194 7.27 0.66 25.16
N LYS A 195 7.79 1.90 25.03
CA LYS A 195 8.96 2.43 24.26
C LYS A 195 9.14 2.05 22.76
N ALA A 196 10.15 2.66 22.13
CA ALA A 196 10.38 2.72 20.67
C ALA A 196 10.67 1.34 19.99
N VAL A 197 10.63 1.26 18.65
CA VAL A 197 10.80 0.01 17.85
C VAL A 197 11.98 -0.88 18.27
N SER A 198 13.10 -0.26 18.67
CA SER A 198 14.32 -0.95 19.11
C SER A 198 14.13 -1.76 20.40
N GLU A 199 13.13 -1.39 21.21
CA GLU A 199 12.84 -1.96 22.52
C GLU A 199 11.55 -2.80 22.53
N LEU A 200 10.88 -2.95 21.37
CA LEU A 200 9.68 -3.77 21.25
C LEU A 200 10.02 -5.25 21.52
N GLY A 201 9.29 -5.85 22.46
CA GLY A 201 9.33 -7.28 22.70
C GLY A 201 8.79 -8.07 21.50
N SER A 202 9.24 -9.31 21.33
CA SER A 202 8.87 -10.16 20.18
C SER A 202 7.36 -10.29 19.98
N LYS A 203 6.56 -10.34 21.07
CA LYS A 203 5.10 -10.39 21.03
C LYS A 203 4.47 -9.13 20.40
N GLN A 204 4.90 -7.95 20.84
CA GLN A 204 4.42 -6.66 20.32
C GLN A 204 4.79 -6.50 18.84
N LEU A 205 6.00 -6.92 18.47
CA LEU A 205 6.46 -6.88 17.08
C LEU A 205 5.63 -7.80 16.17
N ILE A 206 5.27 -9.00 16.66
CA ILE A 206 4.36 -9.91 15.96
C ILE A 206 2.98 -9.27 15.80
N GLN A 207 2.41 -8.68 16.85
CA GLN A 207 1.11 -8.01 16.79
C GLN A 207 1.10 -6.87 15.77
N ILE A 208 2.11 -5.99 15.82
CA ILE A 208 2.29 -4.92 14.84
C ILE A 208 2.38 -5.53 13.44
N SER A 209 3.18 -6.57 13.24
CA SER A 209 3.31 -7.21 11.93
C SER A 209 1.98 -7.79 11.40
N ILE A 210 1.14 -8.34 12.27
CA ILE A 210 -0.18 -8.85 11.90
C ILE A 210 -1.10 -7.69 11.55
N SER A 211 -1.11 -6.62 12.35
CA SER A 211 -1.92 -5.43 12.10
C SER A 211 -1.64 -4.81 10.74
N LEU A 212 -0.36 -4.75 10.37
CA LEU A 212 0.14 -4.18 9.12
C LEU A 212 0.06 -5.15 7.92
N GLY A 213 -0.36 -6.40 8.14
CA GLY A 213 -0.42 -7.43 7.11
C GLY A 213 0.96 -7.88 6.60
N LEU A 214 2.01 -7.74 7.42
CA LEU A 214 3.39 -8.10 7.09
C LEU A 214 3.73 -9.56 7.40
N SER A 215 2.84 -10.28 8.09
CA SER A 215 3.02 -11.68 8.43
C SER A 215 2.79 -12.59 7.22
N SER A 216 3.78 -13.45 6.92
CA SER A 216 3.65 -14.47 5.87
C SER A 216 3.24 -15.79 6.50
N LYS A 217 2.29 -16.51 5.88
CA LYS A 217 1.90 -17.86 6.31
C LYS A 217 3.07 -18.85 6.33
N ILE A 218 4.06 -18.69 5.44
CA ILE A 218 5.22 -19.58 5.43
C ILE A 218 5.95 -19.60 6.78
N TRP A 219 5.95 -18.48 7.50
CA TRP A 219 6.59 -18.40 8.80
C TRP A 219 5.84 -19.16 9.89
N SER A 220 4.52 -19.40 9.76
CA SER A 220 3.83 -20.26 10.72
C SER A 220 4.22 -21.73 10.57
N LEU A 221 4.70 -22.15 9.40
CA LEU A 221 5.23 -23.50 9.19
C LEU A 221 6.67 -23.64 9.69
N LEU A 222 7.46 -22.56 9.67
CA LEU A 222 8.87 -22.54 10.06
C LEU A 222 9.10 -22.13 11.54
N GLY A 223 8.07 -22.18 12.39
CA GLY A 223 8.20 -21.82 13.82
C GLY A 223 8.25 -20.31 14.13
N GLY A 224 8.00 -19.45 13.13
CA GLY A 224 7.93 -17.99 13.25
C GLY A 224 9.02 -17.26 12.45
N PRO A 225 8.81 -15.98 12.09
CA PRO A 225 9.85 -15.20 11.40
C PRO A 225 10.98 -14.83 12.37
N PRO A 226 12.25 -14.86 11.92
CA PRO A 226 13.36 -14.29 12.69
C PRO A 226 13.08 -12.84 13.07
N ALA A 227 13.30 -12.48 14.34
CA ALA A 227 12.96 -11.16 14.88
C ALA A 227 13.62 -10.01 14.10
N ALA A 228 14.86 -10.20 13.62
CA ALA A 228 15.57 -9.20 12.81
C ALA A 228 14.85 -8.90 11.48
N ILE A 229 14.36 -9.93 10.78
CA ILE A 229 13.62 -9.77 9.52
C ILE A 229 12.30 -9.05 9.79
N LEU A 230 11.59 -9.45 10.84
CA LEU A 230 10.32 -8.84 11.21
C LEU A 230 10.50 -7.36 11.57
N ARG A 231 11.52 -7.04 12.38
CA ARG A 231 11.86 -5.67 12.77
C ARG A 231 12.23 -4.82 11.56
N SER A 232 13.02 -5.36 10.63
CA SER A 232 13.35 -4.67 9.37
C SER A 232 12.09 -4.37 8.53
N LYS A 233 11.17 -5.33 8.40
CA LYS A 233 9.91 -5.12 7.67
C LYS A 233 9.01 -4.07 8.33
N VAL A 234 8.87 -4.12 9.65
CA VAL A 234 8.09 -3.14 10.41
C VAL A 234 8.72 -1.76 10.27
N LYS A 235 10.04 -1.62 10.48
CA LYS A 235 10.77 -0.37 10.30
C LYS A 235 10.53 0.26 8.93
N LYS A 236 10.69 -0.51 7.84
CA LYS A 236 10.42 -0.06 6.47
C LYS A 236 8.97 0.41 6.28
N ARG A 237 8.00 -0.25 6.92
CA ARG A 237 6.60 0.16 6.84
C ARG A 237 6.34 1.45 7.62
N LEU A 238 6.99 1.65 8.77
CA LEU A 238 6.89 2.91 9.52
C LEU A 238 7.57 4.08 8.80
N GLU A 239 8.70 3.83 8.12
CA GLU A 239 9.34 4.80 7.24
C GLU A 239 8.39 5.25 6.11
N TYR A 240 7.73 4.28 5.47
CA TYR A 240 6.68 4.57 4.48
C TYR A 240 5.55 5.43 5.06
N PHE A 241 5.09 5.18 6.29
CA PHE A 241 4.06 6.02 6.93
C PHE A 241 4.53 7.46 7.13
N GLY A 242 5.75 7.66 7.64
CA GLY A 242 6.29 9.00 7.83
C GLY A 242 6.37 9.80 6.53
N GLN A 243 6.77 9.14 5.45
CA GLN A 243 6.82 9.73 4.11
C GLN A 243 5.41 10.03 3.57
N ASP A 244 4.48 9.08 3.67
CA ASP A 244 3.10 9.23 3.17
C ASP A 244 2.30 10.27 3.97
N ASP A 245 2.39 10.27 5.31
CA ASP A 245 1.72 11.24 6.19
C ASP A 245 2.15 12.68 5.82
N ARG A 246 3.47 12.92 5.71
CA ARG A 246 4.01 14.23 5.32
C ARG A 246 3.56 14.65 3.92
N LEU A 247 3.53 13.72 2.97
CA LEU A 247 3.10 14.01 1.60
C LEU A 247 1.58 14.26 1.50
N ILE A 248 0.76 13.64 2.35
CA ILE A 248 -0.68 13.96 2.47
C ILE A 248 -0.85 15.39 2.98
N GLU A 249 -0.11 15.79 4.02
CA GLU A 249 -0.14 17.15 4.56
C GLU A 249 0.29 18.20 3.51
N ILE A 250 1.41 17.95 2.80
CA ILE A 250 1.90 18.84 1.74
C ILE A 250 0.89 18.97 0.60
N ALA A 251 0.21 17.88 0.23
CA ALA A 251 -0.81 17.89 -0.82
C ALA A 251 -2.15 18.53 -0.37
N GLY A 252 -2.19 19.12 0.82
CA GLY A 252 -3.32 19.86 1.35
C GLY A 252 -4.29 19.03 2.19
N GLY A 253 -3.96 17.78 2.52
CA GLY A 253 -4.75 16.94 3.44
C GLY A 253 -5.65 15.90 2.76
N VAL A 254 -6.43 15.22 3.59
CA VAL A 254 -7.26 14.04 3.21
C VAL A 254 -8.38 14.40 2.23
N GLN A 255 -8.90 15.62 2.27
CA GLN A 255 -9.94 16.11 1.37
C GLN A 255 -9.51 16.12 -0.11
N ASN A 256 -8.20 16.21 -0.39
CA ASN A 256 -7.67 16.14 -1.75
C ASN A 256 -7.41 14.70 -2.22
N MET A 257 -7.76 13.69 -1.42
CA MET A 257 -7.62 12.28 -1.77
C MET A 257 -8.95 11.71 -2.30
N SER A 258 -8.86 10.87 -3.32
CA SER A 258 -9.94 9.99 -3.78
C SER A 258 -10.26 8.95 -2.71
N THR A 259 -11.49 8.43 -2.75
CA THR A 259 -11.99 7.43 -1.81
C THR A 259 -11.10 6.18 -1.81
N GLU A 260 -10.67 5.73 -3.00
CA GLU A 260 -9.76 4.59 -3.17
C GLU A 260 -8.39 4.83 -2.50
N GLU A 261 -7.83 6.04 -2.62
CA GLU A 261 -6.55 6.39 -1.99
C GLU A 261 -6.67 6.47 -0.47
N VAL A 262 -7.80 6.96 0.06
CA VAL A 262 -8.09 6.95 1.50
C VAL A 262 -8.19 5.52 2.01
N GLU A 263 -8.95 4.65 1.34
CA GLU A 263 -9.06 3.24 1.70
C GLU A 263 -7.69 2.54 1.70
N MET A 264 -6.88 2.76 0.65
CA MET A 264 -5.55 2.17 0.57
C MET A 264 -4.63 2.66 1.69
N ALA A 265 -4.64 3.97 1.96
CA ALA A 265 -3.86 4.59 3.03
C ALA A 265 -4.22 3.99 4.40
N LEU A 266 -5.51 3.79 4.67
CA LEU A 266 -6.04 3.17 5.88
C LEU A 266 -5.64 1.69 5.97
N VAL A 267 -5.85 0.90 4.91
CA VAL A 267 -5.49 -0.53 4.89
C VAL A 267 -4.00 -0.71 5.17
N VAL A 268 -3.14 0.13 4.58
CA VAL A 268 -1.69 0.10 4.76
C VAL A 268 -1.29 0.44 6.21
N ARG A 269 -2.04 1.31 6.88
CA ARG A 269 -1.92 1.70 8.31
C ARG A 269 -2.54 0.72 9.30
N GLY A 270 -3.08 -0.42 8.83
CA GLY A 270 -3.69 -1.39 9.74
C GLY A 270 -5.17 -1.09 10.07
N ILE A 271 -5.83 -0.22 9.30
CA ILE A 271 -7.21 0.21 9.51
C ILE A 271 -8.17 -0.60 8.64
N ASP A 272 -9.26 -1.07 9.26
CA ASP A 272 -10.33 -1.83 8.61
C ASP A 272 -11.24 -0.86 7.84
N VAL A 273 -11.61 -1.24 6.62
CA VAL A 273 -12.30 -0.37 5.66
C VAL A 273 -13.55 -0.99 5.05
N LEU A 274 -13.71 -2.32 5.13
CA LEU A 274 -14.81 -3.01 4.45
C LEU A 274 -16.16 -2.63 5.04
N GLY A 275 -17.08 -2.19 4.17
CA GLY A 275 -18.47 -1.88 4.52
C GLY A 275 -18.63 -0.57 5.31
N ARG A 276 -17.63 0.30 5.31
CA ARG A 276 -17.65 1.60 5.99
C ARG A 276 -17.95 2.73 5.03
N ALA A 277 -18.61 3.77 5.52
CA ALA A 277 -18.93 4.95 4.72
C ALA A 277 -17.69 5.84 4.50
N GLU A 278 -17.64 6.53 3.36
CA GLU A 278 -16.48 7.37 2.96
C GLU A 278 -16.13 8.44 4.01
N ASN A 279 -17.14 9.09 4.60
CA ASN A 279 -16.96 10.10 5.65
C ASN A 279 -16.25 9.52 6.89
N GLU A 280 -16.59 8.30 7.30
CA GLU A 280 -15.91 7.62 8.42
C GLU A 280 -14.45 7.31 8.09
N LEU A 281 -14.18 6.88 6.85
CA LEU A 281 -12.83 6.57 6.40
C LEU A 281 -11.95 7.83 6.38
N ARG A 282 -12.47 8.93 5.85
CA ARG A 282 -11.78 10.23 5.86
C ARG A 282 -11.52 10.70 7.28
N TYR A 283 -12.52 10.62 8.17
CA TYR A 283 -12.38 10.96 9.58
C TYR A 283 -11.29 10.13 10.28
N ASP A 284 -11.23 8.82 10.04
CA ASP A 284 -10.20 7.96 10.62
C ASP A 284 -8.79 8.34 10.15
N LEU A 285 -8.62 8.67 8.87
CA LEU A 285 -7.32 9.06 8.33
C LEU A 285 -6.90 10.43 8.86
N GLU A 286 -7.81 11.39 8.95
CA GLU A 286 -7.55 12.70 9.57
C GLU A 286 -7.20 12.55 11.06
N SER A 287 -7.91 11.70 11.78
CA SER A 287 -7.64 11.40 13.19
C SER A 287 -6.25 10.77 13.36
N TRP A 288 -5.87 9.85 12.47
CA TRP A 288 -4.52 9.28 12.43
C TRP A 288 -3.45 10.37 12.27
N LEU A 289 -3.62 11.29 11.30
CA LEU A 289 -2.66 12.37 11.04
C LEU A 289 -2.58 13.35 12.22
N LYS A 290 -3.72 13.74 12.80
CA LYS A 290 -3.77 14.62 13.99
C LYS A 290 -3.04 14.02 15.19
N LEU A 291 -3.25 12.73 15.47
CA LEU A 291 -2.57 12.03 16.57
C LEU A 291 -1.05 11.93 16.36
N ARG A 292 -0.59 11.97 15.10
CA ARG A 292 0.82 11.98 14.71
C ARG A 292 1.46 13.36 14.73
N GLY A 293 0.72 14.40 14.34
CA GLY A 293 1.18 15.79 14.33
C GLY A 293 1.39 16.37 15.74
N GLY A 294 0.69 15.84 16.74
CA GLY A 294 0.92 16.17 18.15
C GLY A 294 2.05 15.36 18.80
N VAL A 295 2.58 15.84 19.94
CA VAL A 295 3.56 15.13 20.80
C VAL A 295 3.01 13.79 21.36
N SER A 296 1.74 13.45 21.10
CA SER A 296 0.99 12.45 21.85
C SER A 296 1.28 10.98 21.54
N TYR A 297 1.54 10.56 20.29
CA TYR A 297 1.64 9.12 19.97
C TYR A 297 2.71 8.75 18.91
N SER A 298 3.57 7.78 19.26
CA SER A 298 4.44 7.09 18.29
C SER A 298 3.62 6.11 17.43
N TYR A 299 4.10 5.75 16.23
CA TYR A 299 3.38 4.80 15.35
C TYR A 299 3.11 3.46 16.03
N GLU A 300 4.07 2.98 16.81
CA GLU A 300 3.99 1.71 17.54
C GLU A 300 2.86 1.80 18.57
N ARG A 301 2.78 2.91 19.31
CA ARG A 301 1.71 3.13 20.27
C ARG A 301 0.36 3.15 19.56
N LEU A 302 0.22 3.88 18.45
CA LEU A 302 -1.02 3.89 17.66
C LEU A 302 -1.41 2.49 17.19
N LEU A 303 -0.46 1.70 16.72
CA LEU A 303 -0.74 0.34 16.22
C LEU A 303 -1.07 -0.66 17.33
N LEU A 304 -0.58 -0.43 18.56
CA LEU A 304 -0.81 -1.31 19.70
C LEU A 304 -2.06 -0.95 20.51
N THR A 305 -2.32 0.35 20.70
CA THR A 305 -3.45 0.84 21.53
C THR A 305 -4.74 0.97 20.74
N ARG A 306 -4.68 0.85 19.41
CA ARG A 306 -5.87 0.98 18.59
C ARG A 306 -6.79 -0.20 18.84
N GLN A 307 -7.93 0.10 19.46
CA GLN A 307 -9.10 -0.77 19.34
C GLN A 307 -9.38 -0.90 17.84
N VAL A 308 -9.38 -2.13 17.34
CA VAL A 308 -10.13 -2.40 16.11
C VAL A 308 -11.48 -1.77 16.36
N SER A 309 -11.88 -0.80 15.54
CA SER A 309 -13.23 -0.25 15.57
C SER A 309 -14.16 -1.41 15.26
N CYS A 310 -14.43 -2.23 16.28
CA CYS A 310 -15.51 -3.16 16.30
C CYS A 310 -16.70 -2.24 16.08
N ILE A 311 -17.36 -2.47 14.96
CA ILE A 311 -18.77 -2.22 14.79
C ILE A 311 -19.41 -2.74 16.09
N ALA A 312 -19.56 -1.86 17.07
CA ALA A 312 -20.63 -1.95 18.02
C ALA A 312 -21.84 -1.78 17.12
N SER A 313 -22.36 -2.93 16.68
CA SER A 313 -23.78 -3.09 16.45
C SER A 313 -24.48 -2.32 17.55
N ARG A 314 -25.03 -1.15 17.19
CA ARG A 314 -26.04 -0.51 18.02
C ARG A 314 -27.08 -1.59 18.30
N PRO A 315 -27.42 -1.89 19.56
CA PRO A 315 -28.60 -2.68 19.81
C PRO A 315 -29.78 -1.86 19.28
N SER A 316 -30.48 -2.42 18.29
CA SER A 316 -31.87 -2.08 18.01
C SER A 316 -32.74 -2.65 19.12
#